data_AF-X6LAJ6-F1
#
_entry.id   AF-X6LAJ6-F1
#
_cell.length_a   1.000
_cell.length_b   1.000
_cell.length_c   1.000
_cell.angle_alpha   90.00
_cell.angle_beta   90.00
_cell.angle_gamma   90.00
#
_symmetry.space_group_name_H-M   'P 1'
#
loop_
_entity.id
_entity.type
_entity.pdbx_description
1 polymer ?
#
loop_
_entity_poly.entity_id
_entity_poly.type
_entity_poly.pdbx_seq_one_letter_code
_entity_poly.pdbx_strand_id
1 'polypeptide(L)'
;MDESLTVGENCLNQFLNQKSHFCPVVPHDNCLYFQDRMAKRCINELDVICPRQFQQEQEQQLQMSTQQGHEEGETPGIVICDFKGKVKQLNDHLEHSCCLQM
;
A
#
# COMPACT_ATOMS: atom_id res chain seq x y z
N MET A 1 -18.24 6.34 8.69
CA MET A 1 -18.09 4.96 8.18
C MET A 1 -16.58 4.72 8.12
N ASP A 2 -16.06 3.91 9.04
CA ASP A 2 -14.62 3.59 9.20
C ASP A 2 -14.15 2.50 8.22
N GLU A 3 -14.43 2.70 6.94
CA GLU A 3 -14.10 1.72 5.92
C GLU A 3 -13.00 2.25 5.01
N SER A 4 -11.75 1.88 5.33
CA SER A 4 -10.58 2.14 4.48
C SER A 4 -10.82 1.62 3.06
N LEU A 5 -10.39 2.41 2.08
CA LEU A 5 -10.50 2.06 0.66
C LEU A 5 -9.61 0.83 0.37
N THR A 6 -10.22 -0.35 0.31
CA THR A 6 -9.55 -1.56 -0.15
C THR A 6 -9.81 -1.70 -1.65
N VAL A 7 -8.79 -1.49 -2.47
CA VAL A 7 -8.93 -1.49 -3.94
C VAL A 7 -9.31 -2.85 -4.53
N GLY A 8 -9.18 -3.94 -3.75
CA GLY A 8 -9.47 -5.31 -4.19
C GLY A 8 -10.89 -5.51 -4.73
N GLU A 9 -11.89 -4.82 -4.15
CA GLU A 9 -13.26 -4.86 -4.66
C GLU A 9 -13.36 -4.27 -6.07
N ASN A 10 -12.73 -3.12 -6.31
CA ASN A 10 -12.70 -2.49 -7.63
C ASN A 10 -11.95 -3.37 -8.65
N CYS A 11 -10.79 -3.93 -8.25
CA CYS A 11 -10.02 -4.83 -9.10
C CYS A 11 -10.83 -6.07 -9.51
N LEU A 12 -11.53 -6.69 -8.56
CA LEU A 12 -12.35 -7.88 -8.82
C LEU A 12 -13.54 -7.55 -9.72
N ASN A 13 -14.26 -6.46 -9.45
CA ASN A 13 -15.38 -6.02 -10.28
C ASN A 13 -14.94 -5.73 -11.72
N GLN A 14 -13.81 -5.04 -11.92
CA GLN A 14 -13.26 -4.80 -13.26
C GLN A 14 -12.93 -6.11 -13.97
N PHE A 15 -12.30 -7.06 -13.29
CA PHE A 15 -11.96 -8.36 -13.86
C PHE A 15 -13.21 -9.14 -14.30
N LEU A 16 -14.21 -9.27 -13.43
CA LEU A 16 -15.44 -10.01 -13.72
C LEU A 16 -16.18 -9.42 -14.93
N ASN A 17 -16.24 -8.08 -15.02
CA ASN A 17 -16.86 -7.38 -16.14
C ASN A 17 -16.13 -7.60 -17.48
N GLN A 18 -14.80 -7.74 -17.45
CA GLN A 18 -13.99 -7.97 -18.65
C GLN A 18 -13.94 -9.44 -19.08
N LYS A 19 -14.16 -10.37 -18.15
CA LYS A 19 -13.95 -11.81 -18.34
C LYS A 19 -15.22 -12.62 -18.13
N SER A 20 -16.38 -12.07 -18.48
CA SER A 20 -17.67 -12.78 -18.46
C SER A 20 -17.96 -13.52 -17.14
N HIS A 21 -17.61 -12.92 -16.01
CA HIS A 21 -17.81 -13.49 -14.67
C HIS A 21 -17.08 -14.82 -14.39
N PHE A 22 -15.98 -15.11 -15.09
CA PHE A 22 -15.08 -16.20 -14.70
C PHE A 22 -14.30 -15.86 -13.43
N CYS A 23 -14.07 -16.86 -12.57
CA CYS A 23 -13.24 -16.66 -11.38
C CYS A 23 -11.74 -16.54 -11.74
N PRO A 24 -11.00 -15.59 -11.15
CA PRO A 24 -9.58 -15.38 -11.45
C PRO A 24 -8.64 -16.47 -10.92
N VAL A 25 -9.12 -17.36 -10.06
CA VAL A 25 -8.30 -18.40 -9.40
C VAL A 25 -8.54 -19.79 -9.99
N VAL A 26 -9.81 -20.12 -10.27
CA VAL A 26 -10.27 -21.43 -10.76
C VAL A 26 -11.36 -21.17 -11.81
N PRO A 27 -11.50 -21.99 -12.87
CA PRO A 27 -12.49 -21.76 -13.94
C PRO A 27 -13.92 -22.12 -13.50
N HIS A 28 -14.42 -21.47 -12.46
CA HIS A 28 -15.83 -21.42 -12.14
C HIS A 28 -16.51 -20.40 -13.06
N ASP A 29 -17.70 -20.75 -13.54
CA ASP A 29 -18.56 -19.86 -14.33
C ASP A 29 -19.61 -19.16 -13.43
N ASN A 30 -20.14 -18.04 -13.91
CA ASN A 30 -21.19 -17.24 -13.27
C ASN A 30 -20.86 -16.83 -11.82
N CYS A 31 -19.63 -16.38 -11.58
CA CYS A 31 -19.20 -16.01 -10.25
C CYS A 31 -19.89 -14.74 -9.74
N LEU A 32 -20.53 -14.88 -8.58
CA LEU A 32 -21.13 -13.78 -7.85
C LEU A 32 -20.13 -13.22 -6.85
N TYR A 33 -20.00 -11.90 -6.82
CA TYR A 33 -19.20 -11.20 -5.83
C TYR A 33 -20.02 -10.95 -4.57
N PHE A 34 -19.37 -11.09 -3.41
CA PHE A 34 -19.91 -10.66 -2.12
C PHE A 34 -18.83 -9.96 -1.31
N GLN A 35 -19.22 -8.89 -0.61
CA GLN A 35 -18.32 -8.12 0.23
C GLN A 35 -18.21 -8.74 1.64
N ASP A 36 -17.08 -9.39 1.92
CA ASP A 36 -16.80 -9.94 3.24
C ASP A 36 -16.40 -8.83 4.24
N ARG A 37 -17.33 -8.49 5.13
CA ARG A 37 -17.13 -7.49 6.19
C ARG A 37 -16.12 -7.92 7.25
N MET A 38 -16.03 -9.22 7.55
CA MET A 38 -15.07 -9.73 8.53
C MET A 38 -13.65 -9.61 7.98
N ALA A 39 -13.44 -10.03 6.73
CA ALA A 39 -12.15 -9.87 6.05
C ALA A 39 -11.70 -8.40 6.04
N LYS A 40 -12.62 -7.47 5.71
CA LYS A 40 -12.33 -6.02 5.73
C LYS A 40 -11.90 -5.52 7.10
N ARG A 41 -12.56 -5.96 8.18
CA ARG A 41 -12.16 -5.64 9.56
C ARG A 41 -10.77 -6.18 9.90
N CYS A 42 -10.48 -7.42 9.54
CA CYS A 42 -9.15 -8.01 9.76
C CYS A 42 -8.06 -7.23 9.03
N ILE A 43 -8.30 -6.86 7.76
CA ILE A 43 -7.36 -6.06 6.96
C ILE A 43 -7.12 -4.69 7.61
N ASN A 44 -8.17 -4.02 8.11
CA ASN A 44 -8.06 -2.72 8.76
C ASN A 44 -7.17 -2.72 10.01
N GLU A 45 -7.04 -3.86 10.70
CA GLU A 45 -6.23 -4.03 11.91
C GLU A 45 -4.79 -4.52 11.64
N LEU A 46 -4.40 -4.73 10.37
CA LEU A 46 -3.03 -5.07 10.03
C LEU A 46 -2.10 -3.90 10.35
N ASP A 47 -0.94 -4.22 10.92
CA ASP A 47 0.13 -3.25 11.16
C ASP A 47 0.89 -2.98 9.86
N VAL A 48 1.12 -1.71 9.56
CA VAL A 48 1.80 -1.23 8.37
C VAL A 48 2.78 -0.11 8.71
N ILE A 49 3.79 0.03 7.85
CA ILE A 49 4.65 1.21 7.79
C ILE A 49 4.14 2.19 6.73
N CYS A 50 4.61 3.44 6.75
CA CYS A 50 4.28 4.39 5.71
C CYS A 50 4.79 3.91 4.33
N PRO A 51 3.94 3.87 3.28
CA PRO A 51 4.38 3.46 1.95
C PRO A 51 5.40 4.44 1.34
N ARG A 52 5.31 5.74 1.67
CA ARG A 52 6.31 6.74 1.23
C ARG A 52 7.67 6.49 1.88
N GLN A 53 7.69 6.09 3.15
CA GLN A 53 8.92 5.67 3.85
C GLN A 53 9.52 4.44 3.15
N PHE A 54 8.71 3.40 2.92
CA PHE A 54 9.18 2.18 2.27
C PHE A 54 9.77 2.44 0.88
N GLN A 55 9.14 3.31 0.08
CA GLN A 55 9.65 3.70 -1.23
C GLN A 55 11.00 4.41 -1.13
N GLN A 56 11.12 5.41 -0.24
CA GLN A 56 12.34 6.16 -0.03
C GLN A 56 13.51 5.26 0.42
N GLU A 57 13.25 4.32 1.34
CA GLU A 57 14.24 3.34 1.79
C GLU A 57 14.71 2.43 0.65
N GLN A 58 13.79 2.04 -0.25
CA GLN A 58 14.12 1.23 -1.42
C GLN A 58 15.02 2.01 -2.40
N GLU A 59 14.66 3.26 -2.70
CA GLU A 59 15.44 4.14 -3.58
C GLU A 59 16.85 4.41 -3.03
N GLN A 60 16.99 4.60 -1.72
CA GLN A 60 18.29 4.75 -1.07
C GLN A 60 19.15 3.49 -1.19
N GLN A 61 18.57 2.31 -0.95
CA GLN A 61 19.30 1.05 -1.09
C GLN A 61 19.82 0.85 -2.53
N LEU A 62 19.04 1.22 -3.54
CA LEU A 62 19.49 1.22 -4.93
C LEU A 62 20.67 2.19 -5.14
N GLN A 63 20.58 3.42 -4.62
CA GLN A 63 21.63 4.44 -4.78
C GLN A 63 22.96 4.02 -4.14
N MET A 64 22.91 3.48 -2.91
CA MET A 64 24.08 2.97 -2.20
C MET A 64 24.74 1.79 -2.92
N SER A 65 23.96 0.99 -3.65
CA SER A 65 24.49 -0.13 -4.45
C SER A 65 25.20 0.36 -5.72
N THR A 66 24.82 1.54 -6.24
CA THR A 66 25.44 2.15 -7.44
C THR A 66 26.61 3.08 -7.14
N GLN A 67 26.72 3.60 -5.92
CA GLN A 67 27.76 4.53 -5.50
C GLN A 67 28.78 3.82 -4.60
N GLN A 68 29.55 2.88 -5.17
CA GLN A 68 30.68 2.26 -4.47
C GLN A 68 31.95 3.14 -4.42
N GLY A 69 31.84 4.41 -4.80
CA GLY A 69 32.93 5.36 -4.65
C GLY A 69 32.46 6.76 -4.96
N HIS A 70 32.21 7.56 -3.93
CA HIS A 70 32.77 8.90 -3.76
C HIS A 70 32.08 9.62 -2.59
N GLU A 71 32.93 10.07 -1.67
CA GLU A 71 32.80 11.27 -0.84
C GLU A 71 31.85 11.23 0.38
N GLU A 72 32.50 11.25 1.55
CA GLU A 72 31.98 11.58 2.88
C GLU A 72 31.52 13.05 2.90
N GLY A 73 30.43 13.36 2.20
CA GLY A 73 29.71 14.63 2.29
C GLY A 73 28.43 14.42 3.09
N GLU A 74 28.17 15.31 4.05
CA GLU A 74 26.99 15.33 4.92
C GLU A 74 25.74 14.80 4.20
N THR A 75 25.19 13.68 4.69
CA THR A 75 23.92 13.17 4.17
C THR A 75 22.88 14.28 4.35
N PRO A 76 22.31 14.83 3.26
CA PRO A 76 21.32 15.90 3.37
C PRO A 76 20.22 15.38 4.26
N GLY A 77 19.94 16.08 5.38
CA GLY A 77 19.13 15.59 6.49
C GLY A 77 17.88 14.85 5.99
N ILE A 78 17.97 13.52 5.95
CA ILE A 78 16.95 12.70 5.34
C ILE A 78 15.75 12.82 6.26
N VAL A 79 14.70 13.49 5.78
CA VAL A 79 13.42 13.46 6.46
C VAL A 79 12.96 12.02 6.40
N ILE A 80 12.81 11.40 7.56
CA ILE A 80 12.35 10.02 7.71
C ILE A 80 10.96 10.09 8.32
N CYS A 81 10.01 9.42 7.68
CA CYS A 81 8.73 9.12 8.33
C CYS A 81 8.92 7.87 9.20
N ASP A 82 8.39 7.89 10.41
CA ASP A 82 8.47 6.81 11.39
C ASP A 82 7.10 6.18 11.69
N PHE A 83 6.09 6.50 10.86
CA PHE A 83 4.73 6.01 11.05
C PHE A 83 4.68 4.49 11.03
N LYS A 84 4.17 3.94 12.13
CA LYS A 84 3.84 2.53 12.32
C LYS A 84 2.46 2.49 12.94
N GLY A 85 1.48 1.95 12.23
CA GLY A 85 0.09 2.00 12.66
C GLY A 85 -0.78 1.01 11.90
N LYS A 86 -2.08 1.12 12.10
CA LYS A 86 -3.07 0.26 11.44
C LYS A 86 -3.38 0.74 10.02
N VAL A 87 -3.75 -0.17 9.12
CA VAL A 87 -4.19 0.18 7.75
C VAL A 87 -5.27 1.26 7.76
N LYS A 88 -6.23 1.19 8.69
CA LYS A 88 -7.30 2.19 8.81
C LYS A 88 -6.83 3.61 9.13
N GLN A 89 -5.65 3.77 9.72
CA GLN A 89 -5.06 5.07 10.07
C GLN A 89 -4.18 5.60 8.94
N LEU A 90 -3.91 4.80 7.91
CA LEU A 90 -2.92 5.11 6.90
C LEU A 90 -3.35 6.29 6.02
N ASN A 91 -4.63 6.38 5.65
CA ASN A 91 -5.11 7.46 4.78
C ASN A 91 -4.96 8.82 5.46
N ASP A 92 -5.44 8.93 6.70
CA ASP A 92 -5.32 10.15 7.51
C ASP A 92 -3.85 10.56 7.70
N HIS A 93 -2.96 9.58 7.90
CA HIS A 93 -1.53 9.85 7.95
C HIS A 93 -1.03 10.45 6.62
N LEU A 94 -1.36 9.83 5.48
CA LEU A 94 -0.87 10.26 4.16
C LEU A 94 -1.39 11.64 3.73
N GLU A 95 -2.59 12.02 4.17
CA GLU A 95 -3.24 13.31 3.82
C GLU A 95 -2.84 14.46 4.75
N HIS A 96 -2.57 14.18 6.03
CA HIS A 96 -2.48 15.23 7.05
C HIS A 96 -1.21 15.23 7.89
N SER A 97 -0.53 14.08 8.03
CA SER A 97 0.54 13.93 9.05
C SER A 97 1.87 13.45 8.47
N CYS A 98 1.92 13.07 7.19
CA CYS A 98 3.11 12.48 6.61
C CYS A 98 4.15 13.55 6.30
N CYS A 99 5.31 13.49 6.95
CA CYS A 99 6.44 14.41 6.71
C CYS A 99 7.08 14.24 5.31
N LEU A 100 6.75 13.16 4.60
CA LEU A 100 7.18 12.89 3.21
C LEU A 100 6.14 13.35 2.19
N GLN A 101 5.18 14.19 2.58
CA GLN A 101 4.19 14.77 1.69
C GLN A 101 4.86 15.76 0.74
N MET A 102 4.80 15.46 -0.56
CA MET A 102 5.14 16.39 -1.63
C MET A 102 3.94 17.27 -1.98
#